data_AF-A0AAT9I5T0-F1
#
_entry.id   AF-A0AAT9I5T0-F1
#
_cell.length_a   1.000
_cell.length_b   1.000
_cell.length_c   1.000
_cell.angle_alpha   90.00
_cell.angle_beta   90.00
_cell.angle_gamma   90.00
#
_symmetry.space_group_name_H-M   'P 1'
#
loop_
_entity.id
_entity.type
_entity.pdbx_description
1 polymer ?
#
loop_
_entity_poly.entity_id
_entity_poly.type
_entity_poly.pdbx_seq_one_letter_code
_entity_poly.pdbx_strand_id
1 'polypeptide(L)'
;MEHMRYQQLAPSANNQETISPDKSKHSKRGFASMDPEQQRAISREGGKAAHQQGVAHKFTSEEARAAGKKGGEAVSRNREHMAAIGRKGGTNRGKKKNNTTEDI
;
A
#
# COMPACT_ATOMS: atom_id res chain seq x y z
N MET A 1 -46.84 28.91 -52.04
CA MET A 1 -46.83 27.43 -52.15
C MET A 1 -46.10 26.92 -50.92
N GLU A 2 -46.89 26.45 -49.96
CA GLU A 2 -46.55 25.62 -48.80
C GLU A 2 -45.11 25.09 -48.71
N HIS A 3 -44.35 25.59 -47.73
CA HIS A 3 -43.23 24.86 -47.14
C HIS A 3 -43.53 24.58 -45.68
N MET A 4 -44.10 23.40 -45.51
CA MET A 4 -44.42 22.72 -44.27
C MET A 4 -43.16 22.05 -43.67
N ARG A 5 -43.03 22.16 -42.33
CA ARG A 5 -42.20 21.38 -41.38
C ARG A 5 -40.71 21.77 -41.30
N TYR A 6 -40.07 21.86 -40.13
CA TYR A 6 -40.21 21.01 -38.94
C TYR A 6 -40.03 21.79 -37.62
N GLN A 7 -40.91 21.48 -36.66
CA GLN A 7 -40.70 21.71 -35.24
C GLN A 7 -39.45 20.96 -34.79
N GLN A 8 -38.45 21.70 -34.31
CA GLN A 8 -37.26 21.14 -33.68
C GLN A 8 -37.68 20.59 -32.32
N LEU A 9 -37.87 19.27 -32.24
CA LEU A 9 -38.04 18.55 -30.98
C LEU A 9 -36.72 18.65 -30.21
N ALA A 10 -36.72 19.33 -29.07
CA ALA A 10 -35.60 19.30 -28.15
C ALA A 10 -35.37 17.84 -27.70
N PRO A 11 -34.17 17.27 -27.84
CA PRO A 11 -33.88 15.97 -27.25
C PRO A 11 -33.89 16.11 -25.73
N SER A 12 -34.89 15.44 -25.15
CA SER A 12 -35.06 15.15 -23.73
C SER A 12 -33.79 14.57 -23.11
N ALA A 13 -33.47 15.06 -21.91
CA ALA A 13 -32.84 14.34 -20.81
C ALA A 13 -31.59 13.51 -21.11
N ASN A 14 -30.41 14.15 -21.08
CA ASN A 14 -29.18 13.48 -20.66
C ASN A 14 -29.08 13.54 -19.14
N ASN A 15 -29.85 12.68 -18.47
CA ASN A 15 -29.54 12.23 -17.11
C ASN A 15 -28.23 11.44 -17.19
N GLN A 16 -27.11 12.13 -17.06
CA GLN A 16 -25.90 11.48 -16.59
C GLN A 16 -26.15 11.12 -15.12
N GLU A 17 -26.76 9.96 -14.90
CA GLU A 17 -26.45 9.15 -13.73
C GLU A 17 -24.94 8.95 -13.77
N THR A 18 -24.23 9.86 -13.11
CA THR A 18 -22.92 9.55 -12.62
C THR A 18 -23.15 8.34 -11.73
N ILE A 19 -22.69 7.18 -12.20
CA ILE A 19 -22.46 6.01 -11.37
C ILE A 19 -21.40 6.48 -10.37
N SER A 20 -21.87 7.20 -9.35
CA SER A 20 -21.15 7.40 -8.11
C SER A 20 -20.81 5.97 -7.70
N PRO A 21 -19.53 5.62 -7.48
CA PRO A 21 -19.23 4.33 -6.91
C PRO A 21 -20.02 4.34 -5.60
N ASP A 22 -21.09 3.56 -5.55
CA ASP A 22 -21.80 3.24 -4.33
C ASP A 22 -20.68 2.71 -3.44
N LYS A 23 -20.13 3.60 -2.61
CA LYS A 23 -19.23 3.26 -1.53
C LYS A 23 -20.15 2.45 -0.65
N SER A 24 -20.22 1.16 -0.97
CA SER A 24 -21.09 0.17 -0.40
C SER A 24 -21.21 0.55 1.05
N LYS A 25 -22.43 0.81 1.51
CA LYS A 25 -22.74 1.15 2.91
C LYS A 25 -22.15 0.04 3.78
N HIS A 26 -20.86 0.14 4.09
CA HIS A 26 -20.19 -0.76 5.00
C HIS A 26 -20.96 -0.57 6.28
N SER A 27 -21.63 -1.64 6.71
CA SER A 27 -22.41 -1.59 7.93
C SER A 27 -21.53 -0.96 9.01
N LYS A 28 -22.07 -0.12 9.88
CA LYS A 28 -21.33 0.49 11.01
C LYS A 28 -20.85 -0.57 12.03
N ARG A 29 -20.79 -1.84 11.66
CA ARG A 29 -20.47 -3.00 12.47
C ARG A 29 -19.23 -3.67 11.91
N GLY A 30 -18.44 -4.24 12.81
CA GLY A 30 -17.25 -5.00 12.48
C GLY A 30 -15.96 -4.19 12.52
N PHE A 31 -14.86 -4.91 12.37
CA PHE A 31 -13.51 -4.42 12.62
C PHE A 31 -13.06 -3.30 11.66
N ALA A 32 -13.58 -3.30 10.44
CA ALA A 32 -13.27 -2.29 9.42
C ALA A 32 -13.98 -0.94 9.66
N SER A 33 -15.07 -0.95 10.43
CA SER A 33 -15.89 0.24 10.71
C SER A 33 -15.53 0.90 12.05
N MET A 34 -14.56 0.36 12.79
CA MET A 34 -14.03 0.91 14.04
C MET A 34 -13.10 2.11 13.79
N ASP A 35 -12.81 2.85 14.86
CA ASP A 35 -11.74 3.86 14.83
C ASP A 35 -10.39 3.20 14.47
N PRO A 36 -9.57 3.81 13.59
CA PRO A 36 -8.27 3.26 13.20
C PRO A 36 -7.31 3.00 14.36
N GLU A 37 -7.34 3.81 15.42
CA GLU A 37 -6.52 3.62 16.61
C GLU A 37 -6.98 2.38 17.39
N GLN A 38 -8.29 2.24 17.58
CA GLN A 38 -8.86 1.05 18.21
C GLN A 38 -8.57 -0.22 17.41
N GLN A 39 -8.71 -0.16 16.09
CA GLN A 39 -8.39 -1.27 15.19
C GLN A 39 -6.92 -1.70 15.33
N ARG A 40 -5.98 -0.73 15.38
CA ARG A 40 -4.56 -1.00 15.60
C ARG A 40 -4.29 -1.59 16.98
N ALA A 41 -4.94 -1.07 18.02
CA ALA A 41 -4.79 -1.58 19.38
C ALA A 41 -5.20 -3.05 19.47
N ILE A 42 -6.39 -3.39 18.95
CA ILE A 42 -6.90 -4.76 18.92
C ILE A 42 -5.98 -5.66 18.06
N SER A 43 -5.53 -5.19 16.90
CA SER A 43 -4.59 -5.94 16.05
C SER A 43 -3.28 -6.25 16.77
N ARG A 44 -2.74 -5.26 17.49
CA ARG A 44 -1.51 -5.42 18.31
C ARG A 44 -1.74 -6.40 19.45
N GLU A 45 -2.87 -6.30 20.13
CA GLU A 45 -3.22 -7.19 21.25
C GLU A 45 -3.42 -8.63 20.78
N GLY A 46 -4.15 -8.85 19.68
CA GLY A 46 -4.34 -10.17 19.09
C GLY A 46 -3.02 -10.83 18.69
N GLY A 47 -2.08 -10.07 18.12
CA GLY A 47 -0.74 -10.56 17.81
C GLY A 47 0.06 -10.97 19.06
N LYS A 48 0.01 -10.15 20.12
CA LYS A 48 0.64 -10.49 21.41
C LYS A 48 0.02 -11.73 22.03
N ALA A 49 -1.31 -11.81 22.06
CA ALA A 49 -2.06 -12.93 22.61
C ALA A 49 -1.71 -14.24 21.88
N ALA A 50 -1.66 -14.24 20.54
CA ALA A 50 -1.30 -15.44 19.77
C ALA A 50 0.12 -15.95 20.09
N HIS A 51 1.09 -15.05 20.30
CA HIS A 51 2.43 -15.42 20.73
C HIS A 51 2.51 -15.89 22.18
N GLN A 52 1.71 -15.31 23.08
CA GLN A 52 1.60 -15.74 24.48
C GLN A 52 0.95 -17.12 24.59
N GLN A 53 -0.10 -17.37 23.82
CA GLN A 53 -0.83 -18.65 23.77
C GLN A 53 -0.06 -19.75 23.03
N GLY A 54 1.02 -19.41 22.31
CA GLY A 54 1.84 -20.38 21.57
C GLY A 54 1.21 -20.87 20.26
N VAL A 55 0.10 -20.28 19.81
CA VAL A 55 -0.53 -20.60 18.53
C VAL A 55 0.25 -19.99 17.36
N ALA A 56 0.94 -18.87 17.60
CA ALA A 56 1.76 -18.22 16.58
C ALA A 56 3.09 -18.96 16.34
N HIS A 57 3.48 -19.07 15.07
CA HIS A 57 4.80 -19.56 14.66
C HIS A 57 5.92 -18.69 15.27
N LYS A 58 6.91 -19.34 15.87
CA LYS A 58 8.10 -18.67 16.40
C LYS A 58 9.28 -19.00 15.51
N PHE A 59 9.80 -17.98 14.85
CA PHE A 59 11.00 -18.13 14.03
C PHE A 59 12.21 -18.40 14.92
N THR A 60 12.92 -19.48 14.60
CA THR A 60 14.23 -19.73 15.20
C THR A 60 15.29 -18.89 14.51
N SER A 61 16.43 -18.66 15.18
CA SER A 61 17.55 -17.95 14.56
C SER A 61 18.09 -18.66 13.32
N GLU A 62 18.04 -19.98 13.29
CA GLU A 62 18.45 -20.79 12.16
C GLU A 62 17.51 -20.60 10.96
N GLU A 63 16.19 -20.62 11.18
CA GLU A 63 15.20 -20.35 10.14
C GLU A 63 15.32 -18.94 9.57
N ALA A 64 15.52 -17.95 10.43
CA ALA A 64 15.75 -16.58 10.01
C ALA A 64 16.99 -16.48 9.10
N ARG A 65 18.07 -17.20 9.45
CA ARG A 65 19.29 -17.26 8.64
C ARG A 65 19.06 -17.96 7.31
N ALA A 66 18.35 -19.09 7.30
CA ALA A 66 18.02 -19.83 6.09
C ALA A 66 17.15 -19.00 5.13
N ALA A 67 16.13 -18.33 5.66
CA ALA A 67 15.29 -17.40 4.90
C ALA A 67 16.10 -16.23 4.33
N GLY A 68 16.98 -15.63 5.14
CA GLY A 68 17.88 -14.56 4.72
C GLY A 68 18.83 -15.01 3.61
N LYS A 69 19.42 -16.20 3.72
CA LYS A 69 20.28 -16.79 2.68
C LYS A 69 19.50 -16.98 1.37
N LYS A 70 18.31 -17.58 1.43
CA LYS A 70 17.45 -17.80 0.26
C LYS A 70 17.04 -16.49 -0.41
N GLY A 71 16.67 -15.47 0.37
CA GLY A 71 16.36 -14.14 -0.15
C GLY A 71 17.56 -13.47 -0.79
N GLY A 72 18.73 -13.55 -0.15
CA GLY A 72 20.00 -13.06 -0.68
C GLY A 72 20.36 -13.70 -2.01
N GLU A 73 20.29 -15.03 -2.10
CA GLU A 73 20.54 -15.79 -3.33
C GLU A 73 19.59 -15.41 -4.47
N ALA A 74 18.31 -15.16 -4.16
CA ALA A 74 17.33 -14.74 -5.15
C ALA A 74 17.66 -13.35 -5.72
N VAL A 75 18.04 -12.40 -4.85
CA VAL A 75 18.33 -11.02 -5.21
C VAL A 75 19.70 -10.87 -5.87
N SER A 76 20.69 -11.69 -5.50
CA SER A 76 22.07 -11.58 -5.98
C SER A 76 22.29 -12.06 -7.43
N ARG A 77 21.27 -12.61 -8.09
CA ARG A 77 21.37 -13.16 -9.46
C ARG A 77 21.77 -12.09 -10.48
N ASN A 78 21.28 -10.86 -10.33
CA ASN A 78 21.66 -9.75 -11.21
C ASN A 78 22.70 -8.85 -10.54
N ARG A 79 23.97 -9.19 -10.74
CA ARG A 79 25.11 -8.50 -10.12
C ARG A 79 25.22 -7.04 -10.57
N GLU A 80 24.95 -6.73 -11.83
CA GLU A 80 25.02 -5.37 -12.37
C GLU A 80 23.97 -4.45 -11.75
N HIS A 81 22.73 -4.95 -11.64
CA HIS A 81 21.64 -4.23 -10.98
C HIS A 81 21.93 -4.01 -9.49
N MET A 82 22.45 -5.02 -8.80
CA MET A 82 22.85 -4.90 -7.39
C MET A 82 23.99 -3.88 -7.19
N ALA A 83 24.98 -3.88 -8.08
CA ALA A 83 26.04 -2.89 -8.06
C ALA A 83 25.50 -1.46 -8.30
N ALA A 84 24.54 -1.29 -9.21
CA ALA A 84 23.88 -0.01 -9.44
C ALA A 84 23.12 0.49 -8.20
N ILE A 85 22.34 -0.38 -7.54
CA ILE A 85 21.65 -0.07 -6.28
C ILE A 85 22.67 0.30 -5.19
N GLY A 86 23.73 -0.49 -5.02
CA GLY A 86 24.79 -0.24 -4.05
C GLY A 86 25.48 1.10 -4.25
N ARG A 87 25.83 1.46 -5.50
CA ARG A 87 26.39 2.77 -5.85
C ARG A 87 25.43 3.90 -5.48
N LYS A 88 24.15 3.80 -5.84
CA LYS A 88 23.12 4.79 -5.51
C LYS A 88 22.92 4.95 -3.99
N GLY A 89 22.98 3.86 -3.23
CA GLY A 89 22.91 3.90 -1.78
C GLY A 89 24.13 4.58 -1.13
N GLY A 90 25.32 4.28 -1.65
CA GLY A 90 26.58 4.88 -1.21
C GLY A 90 26.64 6.39 -1.43
N THR A 91 26.23 6.86 -2.62
CA THR A 91 26.22 8.30 -2.95
C THR A 91 25.24 9.07 -2.07
N ASN A 92 24.05 8.52 -1.79
CA ASN A 92 23.07 9.15 -0.90
C ASN A 92 23.56 9.24 0.55
N ARG A 93 24.26 8.21 1.04
CA ARG A 93 24.88 8.24 2.38
C ARG A 93 26.02 9.27 2.45
N GLY A 94 26.84 9.38 1.40
CA GLY A 94 27.90 10.38 1.30
C GLY A 94 27.37 11.81 1.30
N LYS A 95 26.34 12.10 0.49
CA LYS A 95 25.69 13.42 0.45
C LYS A 95 25.09 13.85 1.79
N LYS A 96 24.47 12.93 2.53
CA LYS A 96 23.93 13.22 3.86
C LYS A 96 25.02 13.66 4.85
N LYS A 97 26.22 13.06 4.78
CA LYS A 97 27.34 13.47 5.64
C LYS A 97 27.81 14.88 5.34
N ASN A 98 27.93 15.23 4.05
CA ASN A 98 28.39 16.56 3.66
C ASN A 98 27.40 17.66 4.09
N ASN A 99 26.08 17.39 3.98
CA ASN A 99 25.07 18.37 4.39
C ASN A 99 24.98 18.56 5.92
N THR A 100 25.29 17.54 6.73
CA THR A 100 25.28 17.67 8.20
C THR A 100 26.53 18.39 8.74
N THR A 101 27.60 18.46 7.95
CA THR A 101 28.84 19.16 8.34
C THR A 101 28.81 20.65 7.99
N GLU A 102 27.89 21.12 7.14
CA GLU A 102 27.74 22.55 6.82
C GLU A 102 26.69 23.28 7.69
N ASP A 103 26.00 22.57 8.60
CA ASP A 103 24.98 23.12 9.51
C ASP A 103 25.51 23.34 10.97
N ILE A 104 26.83 23.36 11.18
CA ILE A 104 27.50 23.65 12.48
C ILE A 104 28.53 24.75 12.27
#